data_AF-A0A2N5XIR8-F1
#
_entry.id   AF-A0A2N5XIR8-F1
#
_cell.length_a   1.000
_cell.length_b   1.000
_cell.length_c   1.000
_cell.angle_alpha   90.00
_cell.angle_beta   90.00
_cell.angle_gamma   90.00
#
_symmetry.space_group_name_H-M   'P 1'
#
loop_
_entity.id
_entity.type
_entity.pdbx_description
1 polymer ?
#
loop_
_entity_poly.entity_id
_entity_poly.type
_entity_poly.pdbx_seq_one_letter_code
_entity_poly.pdbx_strand_id
1 'polypeptide(L)'
;GAKEILARADELADRAVELWPAPLRGVGRAERSRDWHLAHQVLAALPHGTWTSYGDLAAFIGSGAQAVGNHLAGTPGVVNAYRVLNAGGQVSDKFRWASPEEEGDVKDRLAADGIRFTDGGTADPAQRLTSDDLVLLLSGADGAGEQQGEDTGQNLAEGKEEETRAERFFRQLAANDTPETVAAVRSLFAHWEELGGWIGHGAGRVITSAFLMLGNQGGPGNGIWPLTLYPGSGRGGTAEVVFQYLAAREPFTDRALRAELLDRLNRLDGVDIPEGKLELRPNIRLSLLEQGHNRELLAETLAWFRDRWENRNAS
;
A
#
# COMPACT_ATOMS: atom_id res chain seq x y z
N GLY A 1 6.08 42.34 -44.44
CA GLY A 1 5.64 41.59 -45.64
C GLY A 1 6.21 40.18 -45.65
N ALA A 2 5.73 39.30 -46.54
CA ALA A 2 6.09 37.88 -46.56
C ALA A 2 7.61 37.61 -46.61
N LYS A 3 8.39 38.46 -47.30
CA LYS A 3 9.86 38.38 -47.33
C LYS A 3 10.52 38.53 -45.96
N GLU A 4 10.02 39.43 -45.12
CA GLU A 4 10.57 39.65 -43.77
C GLU A 4 10.18 38.53 -42.80
N ILE A 5 9.05 37.85 -43.05
CA ILE A 5 8.65 36.67 -42.28
C ILE A 5 9.55 35.49 -42.61
N LEU A 6 9.84 35.26 -43.90
CA LEU A 6 10.75 34.20 -44.32
C LEU A 6 12.17 34.44 -43.82
N ALA A 7 12.68 35.67 -43.91
CA ALA A 7 14.01 36.00 -43.39
C ALA A 7 14.15 35.75 -41.88
N ARG A 8 13.11 36.05 -41.09
CA ARG A 8 13.09 35.75 -39.65
C ARG A 8 12.94 34.26 -39.37
N ALA A 9 12.20 33.53 -40.19
CA ALA A 9 12.07 32.08 -40.05
C ALA A 9 13.40 31.37 -40.32
N ASP A 10 14.14 31.82 -41.33
CA ASP A 10 15.48 31.31 -41.63
C ASP A 10 16.46 31.62 -40.47
N GLU A 11 16.44 32.85 -39.95
CA GLU A 11 17.26 33.23 -38.79
C GLU A 11 16.92 32.38 -37.54
N LEU A 12 15.64 32.05 -37.33
CA LEU A 12 15.21 31.20 -36.22
C LEU A 12 15.66 29.75 -36.42
N ALA A 13 15.61 29.25 -37.65
CA ALA A 13 16.06 27.90 -38.00
C ALA A 13 17.57 27.75 -37.80
N ASP A 14 18.36 28.74 -38.23
CA ASP A 14 19.82 28.75 -38.04
C ASP A 14 20.19 28.75 -36.55
N ARG A 15 19.51 29.58 -35.74
CA ARG A 15 19.72 29.58 -34.28
C ARG A 15 19.28 28.28 -33.62
N ALA A 16 18.22 27.64 -34.11
CA ALA A 16 17.78 26.34 -33.61
C ALA A 16 18.81 25.24 -33.92
N VAL A 17 19.41 25.26 -35.12
CA VAL A 17 20.50 24.35 -35.50
C VAL A 17 21.75 24.57 -34.65
N GLU A 18 22.07 25.82 -34.33
CA GLU A 18 23.24 26.16 -33.50
C GLU A 18 23.05 25.78 -32.03
N LEU A 19 21.82 25.93 -31.50
CA LEU A 19 21.49 25.60 -30.12
C LEU A 19 21.21 24.12 -29.90
N TRP A 20 20.83 23.37 -30.94
CA TRP A 20 20.47 21.97 -30.81
C TRP A 20 21.71 21.07 -31.01
N PRO A 21 22.25 20.44 -29.96
CA PRO A 21 23.40 19.55 -30.12
C PRO A 21 23.04 18.40 -31.05
N ALA A 22 23.92 18.07 -32.00
CA ALA A 22 23.76 16.91 -32.85
C ALA A 22 23.54 15.64 -31.99
N PRO A 23 22.67 14.69 -32.39
CA PRO A 23 22.49 13.45 -31.65
C PRO A 23 23.83 12.73 -31.49
N LEU A 24 24.33 12.68 -30.25
CA LEU A 24 25.58 11.99 -29.94
C LEU A 24 25.41 10.50 -30.27
N ARG A 25 26.11 10.02 -31.29
CA ARG A 25 26.13 8.59 -31.64
C ARG A 25 26.71 7.82 -30.45
N GLY A 26 25.87 7.00 -29.82
CA GLY A 26 26.23 6.19 -28.64
C GLY A 26 25.52 6.61 -27.34
N VAL A 27 24.84 7.75 -27.34
CA VAL A 27 23.93 8.10 -26.24
C VAL A 27 22.56 7.52 -26.59
N GLY A 28 22.28 6.32 -26.09
CA GLY A 28 20.91 5.81 -26.07
C GLY A 28 20.00 6.89 -25.48
N ARG A 29 18.80 7.06 -26.06
CA ARG A 29 17.70 7.92 -25.55
C ARG A 29 17.88 8.08 -24.05
N ALA A 30 18.23 9.29 -23.59
CA ALA A 30 18.58 9.59 -22.21
C ALA A 30 17.82 8.63 -21.30
N GLU A 31 18.52 7.59 -20.80
CA GLU A 31 17.91 6.71 -19.83
C GLU A 31 17.60 7.65 -18.69
N ARG A 32 16.33 8.00 -18.51
CA ARG A 32 15.84 8.46 -17.20
C ARG A 32 16.49 7.48 -16.24
N SER A 33 17.46 7.94 -15.46
CA SER A 33 18.23 7.08 -14.57
C SER A 33 17.20 6.24 -13.83
N ARG A 34 17.16 4.94 -14.13
CA ARG A 34 16.18 4.05 -13.53
C ARG A 34 16.55 4.02 -12.06
N ASP A 35 15.81 4.77 -11.26
CA ASP A 35 16.10 4.91 -9.85
C ASP A 35 15.68 3.62 -9.15
N TRP A 36 16.59 2.65 -9.20
CA TRP A 36 16.40 1.35 -8.57
C TRP A 36 16.35 1.45 -7.05
N HIS A 37 16.74 2.58 -6.46
CA HIS A 37 16.57 2.82 -5.03
C HIS A 37 15.10 2.78 -4.62
N LEU A 38 14.19 3.34 -5.42
CA LEU A 38 12.75 3.25 -5.14
C LEU A 38 12.26 1.79 -5.14
N ALA A 39 12.77 0.95 -6.05
CA ALA A 39 12.47 -0.47 -6.06
C ALA A 39 12.98 -1.17 -4.79
N HIS A 40 14.19 -0.85 -4.35
CA HIS A 40 14.78 -1.45 -3.14
C HIS A 40 14.06 -0.98 -1.88
N GLN A 41 13.76 0.32 -1.78
CA GLN A 41 13.01 0.91 -0.67
C GLN A 41 11.63 0.26 -0.55
N VAL A 42 10.87 0.15 -1.65
CA VAL A 42 9.51 -0.39 -1.57
C VAL A 42 9.51 -1.88 -1.24
N LEU A 43 10.50 -2.63 -1.74
CA LEU A 43 10.67 -4.04 -1.40
C LEU A 43 11.07 -4.24 0.07
N ALA A 44 11.95 -3.39 0.60
CA ALA A 44 12.29 -3.39 2.01
C ALA A 44 11.08 -3.01 2.89
N ALA A 45 10.23 -2.10 2.41
CA ALA A 45 9.00 -1.70 3.08
C ALA A 45 7.86 -2.73 2.95
N LEU A 46 7.98 -3.75 2.07
CA LEU A 46 6.91 -4.71 1.84
C LEU A 46 6.47 -5.37 3.16
N PRO A 47 5.18 -5.28 3.50
CA PRO A 47 4.69 -5.84 4.75
C PRO A 47 4.73 -7.37 4.73
N HIS A 48 4.99 -8.02 5.88
CA HIS A 48 5.01 -9.50 5.98
C HIS A 48 3.71 -10.13 5.48
N GLY A 49 3.78 -11.25 4.77
CA GLY A 49 2.56 -11.86 4.24
C GLY A 49 1.94 -11.04 3.11
N THR A 50 2.70 -10.15 2.46
CA THR A 50 2.30 -9.48 1.23
C THR A 50 3.34 -9.72 0.13
N TRP A 51 2.89 -9.73 -1.10
CA TRP A 51 3.72 -9.88 -2.28
C TRP A 51 3.36 -8.84 -3.32
N THR A 52 4.21 -8.59 -4.29
CA THR A 52 3.88 -7.72 -5.44
C THR A 52 4.25 -8.42 -6.74
N SER A 53 3.72 -7.97 -7.88
CA SER A 53 4.13 -8.54 -9.15
C SER A 53 5.27 -7.75 -9.80
N TYR A 54 6.05 -8.41 -10.66
CA TYR A 54 7.00 -7.69 -11.52
C TYR A 54 6.36 -6.56 -12.32
N GLY A 55 5.08 -6.70 -12.70
CA GLY A 55 4.33 -5.67 -13.41
C GLY A 55 3.99 -4.47 -12.53
N ASP A 56 3.54 -4.69 -11.30
CA ASP A 56 3.21 -3.61 -10.35
C ASP A 56 4.45 -2.86 -9.91
N LEU A 57 5.52 -3.59 -9.59
CA LEU A 57 6.81 -2.99 -9.24
C LEU A 57 7.40 -2.20 -10.41
N ALA A 58 7.26 -2.70 -11.64
CA ALA A 58 7.68 -1.98 -12.84
C ALA A 58 6.86 -0.71 -13.07
N ALA A 59 5.54 -0.78 -12.93
CA ALA A 59 4.67 0.38 -13.06
C ALA A 59 5.00 1.44 -12.00
N PHE A 60 5.27 1.01 -10.76
CA PHE A 60 5.64 1.89 -9.64
C PHE A 60 6.92 2.70 -9.94
N ILE A 61 7.98 2.07 -10.46
CA ILE A 61 9.26 2.75 -10.73
C ILE A 61 9.39 3.30 -12.16
N GLY A 62 8.32 3.25 -12.96
CA GLY A 62 8.34 3.70 -14.36
C GLY A 62 9.26 2.86 -15.28
N SER A 63 9.31 1.54 -15.08
CA SER A 63 10.16 0.59 -15.81
C SER A 63 9.33 -0.52 -16.49
N GLY A 64 9.99 -1.54 -17.03
CA GLY A 64 9.38 -2.74 -17.60
C GLY A 64 9.61 -3.99 -16.73
N ALA A 65 8.62 -4.87 -16.61
CA ALA A 65 8.67 -6.07 -15.76
C ALA A 65 9.90 -6.95 -16.00
N GLN A 66 10.34 -7.10 -17.25
CA GLN A 66 11.55 -7.86 -17.59
C GLN A 66 12.82 -7.17 -17.09
N ALA A 67 12.90 -5.84 -17.16
CA ALA A 67 14.04 -5.08 -16.66
C ALA A 67 14.13 -5.19 -15.12
N VAL A 68 12.98 -5.13 -14.43
CA VAL A 68 12.90 -5.37 -12.99
C VAL A 68 13.39 -6.77 -12.64
N GLY A 69 12.92 -7.80 -13.36
CA GLY A 69 13.37 -9.18 -13.14
C GLY A 69 14.88 -9.37 -13.31
N ASN A 70 15.46 -8.78 -14.37
CA ASN A 70 16.91 -8.82 -14.60
C ASN A 70 17.68 -8.09 -13.50
N HIS A 71 17.18 -6.94 -13.03
CA HIS A 71 17.82 -6.18 -11.96
C HIS A 71 17.84 -6.95 -10.65
N LEU A 72 16.70 -7.53 -10.23
CA LEU A 72 16.59 -8.30 -9.00
C LEU A 72 17.46 -9.57 -9.02
N ALA A 73 17.54 -10.26 -10.16
CA ALA A 73 18.38 -11.44 -10.31
C ALA A 73 19.88 -11.12 -10.34
N GLY A 74 20.25 -9.91 -10.78
CA GLY A 74 21.65 -9.48 -10.94
C GLY A 74 22.20 -8.64 -9.78
N THR A 75 21.37 -8.27 -8.80
CA THR A 75 21.74 -7.37 -7.70
C THR A 75 21.68 -8.11 -6.36
N PRO A 76 22.82 -8.44 -5.76
CA PRO A 76 22.87 -9.04 -4.42
C PRO A 76 22.27 -8.12 -3.35
N GLY A 77 21.67 -8.71 -2.30
CA GLY A 77 21.23 -7.99 -1.11
C GLY A 77 19.92 -7.21 -1.23
N VAL A 78 19.14 -7.41 -2.30
CA VAL A 78 17.81 -6.78 -2.41
C VAL A 78 16.83 -7.49 -1.47
N VAL A 79 16.48 -6.80 -0.39
CA VAL A 79 15.55 -7.29 0.63
C VAL A 79 14.21 -7.66 -0.01
N ASN A 80 13.64 -8.80 0.39
CA ASN A 80 12.33 -9.28 -0.07
C ASN A 80 12.17 -9.47 -1.59
N ALA A 81 13.25 -9.58 -2.36
CA ALA A 81 13.16 -9.86 -3.80
C ALA A 81 12.36 -11.13 -4.14
N TYR A 82 12.38 -12.13 -3.23
CA TYR A 82 11.59 -13.36 -3.34
C TYR A 82 10.07 -13.14 -3.29
N ARG A 83 9.60 -11.99 -2.79
CA ARG A 83 8.18 -11.60 -2.74
C ARG A 83 7.69 -10.93 -4.04
N VAL A 84 8.54 -10.85 -5.07
CA VAL A 84 8.17 -10.36 -6.40
C VAL A 84 7.80 -11.54 -7.29
N LEU A 85 6.50 -11.70 -7.53
CA LEU A 85 5.94 -12.85 -8.25
C LEU A 85 5.48 -12.46 -9.66
N ASN A 86 5.09 -13.45 -10.46
CA ASN A 86 4.36 -13.16 -11.69
C ASN A 86 2.95 -12.62 -11.39
N ALA A 87 2.24 -12.14 -12.40
CA ALA A 87 0.89 -11.59 -12.23
C ALA A 87 -0.13 -12.60 -11.67
N GLY A 88 0.13 -13.90 -11.82
CA GLY A 88 -0.70 -15.00 -11.30
C GLY A 88 -0.32 -15.47 -9.89
N GLY A 89 0.62 -14.80 -9.21
CA GLY A 89 1.06 -15.17 -7.86
C GLY A 89 1.96 -16.40 -7.82
N GLN A 90 2.63 -16.74 -8.93
CA GLN A 90 3.62 -17.82 -8.96
C GLN A 90 5.04 -17.25 -8.93
N VAL A 91 5.94 -18.00 -8.30
CA VAL A 91 7.39 -17.76 -8.42
C VAL A 91 7.76 -17.91 -9.90
N SER A 92 8.54 -16.97 -10.42
CA SER A 92 9.01 -17.02 -11.81
C SER A 92 9.94 -18.21 -12.01
N ASP A 93 9.78 -18.97 -13.10
CA ASP A 93 10.72 -20.04 -13.48
C ASP A 93 12.16 -19.55 -13.68
N LYS A 94 12.32 -18.24 -13.89
CA LYS A 94 13.61 -17.57 -14.06
C LYS A 94 14.13 -16.94 -12.76
N PHE A 95 13.41 -17.11 -11.64
CA PHE A 95 13.86 -16.61 -10.35
C PHE A 95 15.19 -17.28 -9.96
N ARG A 96 16.11 -16.48 -9.45
CA ARG A 96 17.38 -16.94 -8.90
C ARG A 96 17.71 -16.05 -7.71
N TRP A 97 18.20 -16.67 -6.64
CA TRP A 97 18.83 -15.94 -5.55
C TRP A 97 20.06 -15.22 -6.07
N ALA A 98 20.20 -13.94 -5.73
CA ALA A 98 21.29 -13.11 -6.22
C ALA A 98 22.61 -13.36 -5.46
N SER A 99 22.51 -13.89 -4.24
CA SER A 99 23.65 -14.26 -3.40
C SER A 99 23.70 -15.78 -3.19
N PRO A 100 24.89 -16.40 -3.20
CA PRO A 100 25.05 -17.84 -2.89
C PRO A 100 24.65 -18.23 -1.46
N GLU A 101 24.62 -17.27 -0.54
CA GLU A 101 24.23 -17.47 0.87
C GLU A 101 22.70 -17.50 1.06
N GLU A 102 21.94 -17.02 0.06
CA GLU A 102 20.49 -17.12 0.02
C GLU A 102 20.10 -18.44 -0.64
N GLU A 103 19.73 -19.43 0.18
CA GLU A 103 19.37 -20.77 -0.27
C GLU A 103 17.95 -21.16 0.21
N GLY A 104 17.34 -22.13 -0.47
CA GLY A 104 16.05 -22.71 -0.09
C GLY A 104 14.95 -22.56 -1.14
N ASP A 105 13.86 -23.32 -0.96
CA ASP A 105 12.66 -23.19 -1.78
C ASP A 105 12.00 -21.83 -1.49
N VAL A 106 11.83 -21.05 -2.56
CA VAL A 106 11.18 -19.73 -2.50
C VAL A 106 9.77 -19.84 -1.92
N LYS A 107 9.02 -20.91 -2.24
CA LYS A 107 7.67 -21.11 -1.70
C LYS A 107 7.67 -21.32 -0.20
N ASP A 108 8.62 -22.09 0.33
CA ASP A 108 8.76 -22.30 1.78
C ASP A 108 9.12 -20.99 2.48
N ARG A 109 9.99 -20.18 1.86
CA ARG A 109 10.36 -18.85 2.37
C ARG A 109 9.16 -17.90 2.39
N LEU A 110 8.37 -17.87 1.30
CA LEU A 110 7.13 -17.09 1.21
C LEU A 110 6.12 -17.53 2.27
N ALA A 111 5.94 -18.84 2.48
CA ALA A 111 5.03 -19.38 3.48
C ALA A 111 5.46 -19.02 4.91
N ALA A 112 6.75 -19.17 5.22
CA ALA A 112 7.32 -18.76 6.52
C ALA A 112 7.16 -17.26 6.78
N ASP A 113 7.13 -16.47 5.71
CA ASP A 113 6.91 -15.03 5.73
C ASP A 113 5.42 -14.64 5.83
N GLY A 114 4.52 -15.62 5.86
CA GLY A 114 3.07 -15.43 6.03
C GLY A 114 2.28 -15.33 4.74
N ILE A 115 2.91 -15.55 3.57
CA ILE A 115 2.21 -15.59 2.28
C ILE A 115 1.56 -16.96 2.14
N ARG A 116 0.23 -16.96 2.10
CA ARG A 116 -0.60 -18.14 1.94
C ARG A 116 -0.69 -18.50 0.48
N PHE A 117 -0.81 -19.79 0.21
CA PHE A 117 -1.03 -20.32 -1.13
C PHE A 117 -2.47 -20.81 -1.25
N THR A 118 -3.08 -20.55 -2.40
CA THR A 118 -4.36 -21.12 -2.79
C THR A 118 -4.22 -22.63 -3.02
N ASP A 119 -5.34 -23.35 -3.13
CA ASP A 119 -5.33 -24.78 -3.48
C ASP A 119 -4.65 -25.07 -4.84
N GLY A 120 -4.59 -24.06 -5.72
CA GLY A 120 -3.85 -24.10 -6.98
C GLY A 120 -2.34 -23.87 -6.87
N GLY A 121 -1.81 -23.70 -5.65
CA GLY A 121 -0.38 -23.52 -5.40
C GLY A 121 0.19 -22.15 -5.79
N THR A 122 -0.67 -21.15 -5.98
CA THR A 122 -0.31 -19.74 -6.22
C THR A 122 -0.48 -18.92 -4.96
N ALA A 123 0.33 -17.89 -4.77
CA ALA A 123 0.20 -16.96 -3.65
C ALA A 123 -1.18 -16.30 -3.67
N ASP A 124 -1.80 -16.19 -2.49
CA ASP A 124 -3.13 -15.63 -2.29
C ASP A 124 -3.19 -14.23 -2.91
N PRO A 125 -4.02 -13.98 -3.93
CA PRO A 125 -4.15 -12.66 -4.55
C PRO A 125 -4.58 -11.57 -3.56
N ALA A 126 -5.21 -11.94 -2.43
CA ALA A 126 -5.55 -11.01 -1.35
C ALA A 126 -4.31 -10.37 -0.70
N GLN A 127 -3.15 -11.01 -0.83
CA GLN A 127 -1.88 -10.56 -0.29
C GLN A 127 -1.06 -9.76 -1.31
N ARG A 128 -1.59 -9.49 -2.51
CA ARG A 128 -0.89 -8.74 -3.55
C ARG A 128 -1.02 -7.22 -3.35
N LEU A 129 0.12 -6.53 -3.31
CA LEU A 129 0.19 -5.07 -3.42
C LEU A 129 0.37 -4.64 -4.88
N THR A 130 -0.52 -3.77 -5.33
CA THR A 130 -0.50 -3.12 -6.66
C THR A 130 0.45 -1.93 -6.68
N SER A 131 0.73 -1.37 -7.87
CA SER A 131 1.58 -0.17 -8.01
C SER A 131 1.14 0.99 -7.11
N ASP A 132 -0.17 1.17 -6.95
CA ASP A 132 -0.73 2.25 -6.12
C ASP A 132 -0.54 1.95 -4.63
N ASP A 133 -0.66 0.68 -4.23
CA ASP A 133 -0.36 0.27 -2.85
C ASP A 133 1.14 0.45 -2.55
N LEU A 134 2.01 0.22 -3.53
CA LEU A 134 3.45 0.49 -3.46
C LEU A 134 3.75 2.00 -3.31
N VAL A 135 3.03 2.86 -4.04
CA VAL A 135 3.11 4.33 -3.87
C VAL A 135 2.69 4.71 -2.45
N LEU A 136 1.56 4.20 -1.96
CA LEU A 136 1.08 4.50 -0.60
C LEU A 136 2.07 4.02 0.48
N LEU A 137 2.71 2.88 0.24
CA LEU A 137 3.69 2.29 1.16
C LEU A 137 4.94 3.17 1.31
N LEU A 138 5.50 3.69 0.22
CA LEU A 138 6.69 4.56 0.28
C LEU A 138 6.39 6.04 0.53
N SER A 139 5.21 6.53 0.15
CA SER A 139 4.77 7.89 0.53
C SER A 139 4.62 8.06 2.05
N GLY A 140 4.71 6.96 2.80
CA GLY A 140 4.77 6.93 4.26
C GLY A 140 6.15 6.63 4.86
N ALA A 141 7.23 6.57 4.07
CA ALA A 141 8.56 6.11 4.53
C ALA A 141 9.69 7.15 4.49
N ASP A 142 9.74 8.10 3.55
CA ASP A 142 10.81 9.11 3.50
C ASP A 142 10.30 10.47 2.99
N GLY A 143 10.68 11.56 3.66
CA GLY A 143 10.18 12.91 3.39
C GLY A 143 10.97 13.70 2.32
N ALA A 144 10.29 14.71 1.78
CA ALA A 144 10.75 15.88 1.02
C ALA A 144 10.64 15.85 -0.52
N GLY A 145 9.66 16.63 -1.01
CA GLY A 145 9.83 17.54 -2.15
C GLY A 145 9.77 16.95 -3.56
N GLU A 146 8.61 17.12 -4.23
CA GLU A 146 8.43 18.07 -5.35
C GLU A 146 7.30 17.64 -6.29
N GLN A 147 6.23 18.46 -6.26
CA GLN A 147 5.40 18.96 -7.37
C GLN A 147 4.64 17.98 -8.27
N GLN A 148 3.43 18.24 -8.73
CA GLN A 148 2.40 19.28 -8.59
C GLN A 148 1.16 18.64 -9.24
N GLY A 149 -0.06 18.88 -8.77
CA GLY A 149 -0.86 19.99 -9.31
C GLY A 149 -1.67 19.53 -10.52
N GLU A 150 -2.99 19.44 -10.31
CA GLU A 150 -4.07 19.63 -11.29
C GLU A 150 -3.86 19.15 -12.74
N ASP A 151 -4.68 18.17 -13.17
CA ASP A 151 -5.26 18.24 -14.51
C ASP A 151 -6.76 17.90 -14.48
N THR A 152 -7.54 18.97 -14.37
CA THR A 152 -8.88 19.11 -14.94
C THR A 152 -8.87 18.83 -16.43
N GLY A 153 -9.54 17.78 -16.91
CA GLY A 153 -9.73 17.67 -18.35
C GLY A 153 -10.28 16.37 -18.92
N GLN A 154 -11.59 16.18 -18.78
CA GLN A 154 -12.48 15.74 -19.87
C GLN A 154 -12.09 14.49 -20.69
N ASN A 155 -12.64 13.36 -20.27
CA ASN A 155 -13.14 12.25 -21.11
C ASN A 155 -14.15 11.51 -20.20
N LEU A 156 -15.30 10.96 -20.57
CA LEU A 156 -16.08 10.78 -21.79
C LEU A 156 -17.38 10.10 -21.29
N ALA A 157 -18.45 10.21 -22.08
CA ALA A 157 -19.53 9.23 -22.17
C ALA A 157 -20.48 9.04 -20.96
N GLU A 158 -21.75 9.35 -21.23
CA GLU A 158 -22.90 8.84 -20.50
C GLU A 158 -22.87 7.31 -20.40
N GLY A 159 -23.13 6.76 -19.20
CA GLY A 159 -23.66 5.39 -19.07
C GLY A 159 -22.86 4.38 -18.23
N LYS A 160 -22.64 4.69 -16.94
CA LYS A 160 -22.64 3.80 -15.75
C LYS A 160 -21.92 4.57 -14.65
N GLU A 161 -22.59 4.90 -13.54
CA GLU A 161 -21.90 5.39 -12.35
C GLU A 161 -20.81 4.36 -11.98
N GLU A 162 -19.54 4.74 -12.06
CA GLU A 162 -18.45 3.87 -11.64
C GLU A 162 -18.61 3.61 -10.14
N GLU A 163 -18.78 2.33 -9.77
CA GLU A 163 -18.83 1.90 -8.37
C GLU A 163 -17.66 2.50 -7.59
N THR A 164 -17.97 3.27 -6.56
CA THR A 164 -16.95 3.86 -5.69
C THR A 164 -16.20 2.76 -4.93
N ARG A 165 -14.97 3.04 -4.50
CA ARG A 165 -14.18 2.09 -3.71
C ARG A 165 -14.88 1.72 -2.39
N ALA A 166 -15.62 2.66 -1.79
CA ALA A 166 -16.42 2.40 -0.60
C ALA A 166 -17.56 1.40 -0.87
N GLU A 167 -18.29 1.57 -1.96
CA GLU A 167 -19.34 0.63 -2.38
C GLU A 167 -18.77 -0.76 -2.67
N ARG A 168 -17.62 -0.81 -3.38
CA ARG A 168 -16.90 -2.05 -3.65
C ARG A 168 -16.51 -2.78 -2.38
N PHE A 169 -15.93 -2.07 -1.40
CA PHE A 169 -15.56 -2.63 -0.10
C PHE A 169 -16.76 -3.31 0.56
N PHE A 170 -17.89 -2.61 0.68
CA PHE A 170 -19.07 -3.16 1.36
C PHE A 170 -19.75 -4.28 0.57
N ARG A 171 -19.74 -4.23 -0.78
CA ARG A 171 -20.20 -5.35 -1.60
C ARG A 171 -19.35 -6.59 -1.38
N GLN A 172 -18.03 -6.43 -1.32
CA GLN A 172 -17.10 -7.54 -1.03
C GLN A 172 -17.29 -8.08 0.38
N LEU A 173 -17.48 -7.21 1.37
CA LEU A 173 -17.71 -7.62 2.76
C LEU A 173 -19.02 -8.42 2.87
N ALA A 174 -20.10 -7.93 2.26
CA ALA A 174 -21.38 -8.63 2.22
C ALA A 174 -21.34 -9.98 1.48
N ALA A 175 -20.37 -10.17 0.57
CA ALA A 175 -20.18 -11.45 -0.10
C ALA A 175 -19.44 -12.49 0.77
N ASN A 176 -18.77 -12.04 1.84
CA ASN A 176 -17.89 -12.87 2.67
C ASN A 176 -18.34 -12.99 4.13
N ASP A 177 -19.25 -12.13 4.59
CA ASP A 177 -19.72 -12.05 5.97
C ASP A 177 -21.24 -11.90 6.07
N THR A 178 -21.74 -11.98 7.31
CA THR A 178 -23.15 -11.83 7.65
C THR A 178 -23.62 -10.38 7.50
N PRO A 179 -24.93 -10.14 7.30
CA PRO A 179 -25.51 -8.79 7.36
C PRO A 179 -25.19 -8.06 8.67
N GLU A 180 -25.12 -8.78 9.79
CA GLU A 180 -24.79 -8.26 11.12
C GLU A 180 -23.34 -7.74 11.17
N THR A 181 -22.39 -8.49 10.61
CA THR A 181 -20.99 -8.04 10.48
C THR A 181 -20.90 -6.81 9.58
N VAL A 182 -21.60 -6.79 8.45
CA VAL A 182 -21.63 -5.64 7.54
C VAL A 182 -22.17 -4.40 8.25
N ALA A 183 -23.28 -4.55 9.00
CA ALA A 183 -23.86 -3.46 9.78
C ALA A 183 -22.90 -2.97 10.88
N ALA A 184 -22.22 -3.89 11.58
CA ALA A 184 -21.22 -3.56 12.58
C ALA A 184 -20.05 -2.75 12.00
N VAL A 185 -19.55 -3.12 10.82
CA VAL A 185 -18.47 -2.37 10.14
C VAL A 185 -18.94 -0.99 9.68
N ARG A 186 -20.20 -0.86 9.22
CA ARG A 186 -20.78 0.47 8.91
C ARG A 186 -20.84 1.36 10.14
N SER A 187 -21.30 0.83 11.28
CA SER A 187 -21.31 1.56 12.54
C SER A 187 -19.91 1.95 13.00
N LEU A 188 -18.93 1.07 12.82
CA LEU A 188 -17.53 1.36 13.13
C LEU A 188 -16.98 2.52 12.29
N PHE A 189 -17.26 2.54 10.98
CA PHE A 189 -16.82 3.62 10.10
C PHE A 189 -17.46 4.96 10.48
N ALA A 190 -18.78 4.97 10.69
CA ALA A 190 -19.49 6.17 11.12
C ALA A 190 -18.93 6.72 12.44
N HIS A 191 -18.69 5.83 13.43
CA HIS A 191 -18.12 6.24 14.70
C HIS A 191 -16.68 6.79 14.57
N TRP A 192 -15.86 6.18 13.72
CA TRP A 192 -14.52 6.68 13.45
C TRP A 192 -14.53 8.07 12.80
N GLU A 193 -15.46 8.31 11.88
CA GLU A 193 -15.69 9.61 11.27
C GLU A 193 -16.19 10.66 12.29
N GLU A 194 -17.06 10.28 13.21
CA GLU A 194 -17.50 11.13 14.34
C GLU A 194 -16.34 11.55 15.26
N LEU A 195 -15.34 10.67 15.44
CA LEU A 195 -14.11 10.98 16.17
C LEU A 195 -13.14 11.90 15.42
N GLY A 196 -13.50 12.36 14.21
CA GLY A 196 -12.66 13.20 13.36
C GLY A 196 -11.69 12.42 12.47
N GLY A 197 -11.84 11.10 12.40
CA GLY A 197 -11.17 10.25 11.42
C GLY A 197 -11.84 10.28 10.04
N TRP A 198 -11.25 9.60 9.08
CA TRP A 198 -11.84 9.34 7.77
C TRP A 198 -11.45 7.95 7.27
N ILE A 199 -12.25 7.39 6.36
CA ILE A 199 -11.97 6.08 5.79
C ILE A 199 -11.21 6.21 4.47
N GLY A 200 -9.96 5.77 4.46
CA GLY A 200 -9.20 5.60 3.24
C GLY A 200 -9.57 4.29 2.57
N HIS A 201 -9.83 4.29 1.26
CA HIS A 201 -10.07 3.04 0.51
C HIS A 201 -8.94 2.73 -0.45
N GLY A 202 -8.37 1.53 -0.31
CA GLY A 202 -7.28 1.03 -1.17
C GLY A 202 -7.70 0.92 -2.64
N ALA A 203 -6.73 1.06 -3.54
CA ALA A 203 -6.95 0.98 -4.99
C ALA A 203 -6.93 -0.45 -5.54
N GLY A 204 -6.78 -1.45 -4.66
CA GLY A 204 -6.71 -2.87 -5.02
C GLY A 204 -7.83 -3.30 -5.97
N ARG A 205 -7.44 -3.90 -7.10
CA ARG A 205 -8.39 -4.30 -8.16
C ARG A 205 -9.25 -5.51 -7.78
N VAL A 206 -8.76 -6.36 -6.87
CA VAL A 206 -9.39 -7.62 -6.46
C VAL A 206 -10.08 -7.48 -5.10
N ILE A 207 -9.39 -6.90 -4.11
CA ILE A 207 -9.93 -6.65 -2.77
C ILE A 207 -9.68 -5.18 -2.46
N THR A 208 -10.73 -4.48 -2.03
CA THR A 208 -10.63 -3.11 -1.55
C THR A 208 -10.42 -3.16 -0.04
N SER A 209 -9.32 -2.60 0.45
CA SER A 209 -9.10 -2.40 1.89
C SER A 209 -9.71 -1.07 2.36
N ALA A 210 -9.92 -0.95 3.66
CA ALA A 210 -10.35 0.29 4.31
C ALA A 210 -9.41 0.64 5.48
N PHE A 211 -8.89 1.86 5.49
CA PHE A 211 -7.95 2.36 6.50
C PHE A 211 -8.67 3.35 7.41
N LEU A 212 -8.59 3.15 8.72
CA LEU A 212 -9.15 4.09 9.71
C LEU A 212 -8.15 5.22 9.93
N MET A 213 -8.16 6.21 9.03
CA MET A 213 -7.19 7.30 9.02
C MET A 213 -7.58 8.40 9.99
N LEU A 214 -6.60 8.97 10.68
CA LEU A 214 -6.72 10.16 11.54
C LEU A 214 -5.67 11.18 11.14
N GLY A 215 -6.04 12.45 11.04
CA GLY A 215 -5.18 13.54 10.57
C GLY A 215 -5.65 14.14 9.25
N ASN A 216 -4.94 15.16 8.75
CA ASN A 216 -5.42 15.96 7.60
C ASN A 216 -5.63 15.10 6.35
N GLN A 217 -6.87 15.06 5.88
CA GLN A 217 -7.26 14.42 4.64
C GLN A 217 -6.47 15.02 3.46
N GLY A 218 -5.80 14.18 2.68
CA GLY A 218 -5.03 14.61 1.50
C GLY A 218 -3.70 15.33 1.80
N GLY A 219 -3.26 15.41 3.06
CA GLY A 219 -1.95 15.97 3.43
C GLY A 219 -0.88 14.87 3.53
N PRO A 220 0.31 15.03 2.91
CA PRO A 220 1.41 14.07 3.07
C PRO A 220 1.86 13.98 4.54
N GLY A 221 2.09 12.75 5.04
CA GLY A 221 2.79 12.49 6.30
C GLY A 221 2.05 12.82 7.61
N ASN A 222 0.82 13.35 7.57
CA ASN A 222 0.10 13.81 8.77
C ASN A 222 -0.95 12.82 9.29
N GLY A 223 -0.94 11.58 8.79
CA GLY A 223 -1.95 10.57 9.06
C GLY A 223 -1.44 9.41 9.91
N ILE A 224 -2.26 8.94 10.84
CA ILE A 224 -2.05 7.68 11.56
C ILE A 224 -3.31 6.81 11.45
N TRP A 225 -3.18 5.50 11.54
CA TRP A 225 -4.32 4.59 11.60
C TRP A 225 -4.00 3.43 12.54
N PRO A 226 -4.95 3.01 13.40
CA PRO A 226 -4.75 1.84 14.25
C PRO A 226 -5.07 0.53 13.50
N LEU A 227 -5.99 0.58 12.53
CA LEU A 227 -6.57 -0.59 11.88
C LEU A 227 -6.67 -0.44 10.36
N THR A 228 -6.46 -1.56 9.66
CA THR A 228 -6.83 -1.74 8.25
C THR A 228 -7.81 -2.90 8.12
N LEU A 229 -8.98 -2.64 7.56
CA LEU A 229 -10.01 -3.65 7.36
C LEU A 229 -9.94 -4.23 5.96
N TYR A 230 -10.13 -5.54 5.90
CA TYR A 230 -10.24 -6.33 4.69
C TYR A 230 -11.61 -7.00 4.63
N PRO A 231 -12.34 -6.90 3.50
CA PRO A 231 -13.66 -7.49 3.34
C PRO A 231 -13.65 -9.02 3.21
N GLY A 232 -12.47 -9.65 3.24
CA GLY A 232 -12.32 -11.11 3.19
C GLY A 232 -12.16 -11.69 1.78
N SER A 233 -11.64 -12.92 1.73
CA SER A 233 -11.39 -13.72 0.52
C SER A 233 -11.95 -15.14 0.65
N GLY A 234 -13.21 -15.26 1.04
CA GLY A 234 -13.93 -16.54 1.21
C GLY A 234 -13.86 -17.10 2.63
N ARG A 235 -13.26 -16.37 3.57
CA ARG A 235 -13.19 -16.75 4.99
C ARG A 235 -13.68 -15.64 5.90
N GLY A 236 -14.51 -14.71 5.42
CA GLY A 236 -14.92 -13.50 6.14
C GLY A 236 -13.80 -12.49 6.37
N GLY A 237 -14.17 -11.26 6.73
CA GLY A 237 -13.30 -10.11 6.82
C GLY A 237 -12.46 -10.06 8.09
N THR A 238 -11.39 -9.28 8.04
CA THR A 238 -10.46 -9.09 9.15
C THR A 238 -10.13 -7.62 9.37
N ALA A 239 -9.83 -7.26 10.61
CA ALA A 239 -9.16 -6.02 10.98
C ALA A 239 -7.70 -6.35 11.31
N GLU A 240 -6.77 -5.83 10.52
CA GLU A 240 -5.34 -5.88 10.78
C GLU A 240 -4.96 -4.74 11.74
N VAL A 241 -4.28 -5.07 12.83
CA VAL A 241 -3.71 -4.10 13.76
C VAL A 241 -2.30 -3.78 13.33
N VAL A 242 -2.02 -2.52 13.01
CA VAL A 242 -0.78 -2.17 12.31
C VAL A 242 0.38 -1.79 13.24
N PHE A 243 0.64 -2.57 14.29
CA PHE A 243 1.68 -2.25 15.28
C PHE A 243 3.05 -1.96 14.66
N GLN A 244 3.42 -2.73 13.63
CA GLN A 244 4.64 -2.50 12.85
C GLN A 244 4.74 -1.06 12.31
N TYR A 245 3.66 -0.47 11.79
CA TYR A 245 3.66 0.90 11.28
C TYR A 245 3.58 1.94 12.40
N LEU A 246 2.91 1.62 13.49
CA LEU A 246 2.81 2.47 14.68
C LEU A 246 4.18 2.65 15.33
N ALA A 247 5.07 1.66 15.27
CA ALA A 247 6.41 1.72 15.85
C ALA A 247 7.30 2.86 15.29
N ALA A 248 6.96 3.40 14.12
CA ALA A 248 7.65 4.53 13.48
C ALA A 248 6.80 5.82 13.47
N ARG A 249 5.70 5.90 14.23
CA ARG A 249 4.76 7.02 14.23
C ARG A 249 4.44 7.48 15.65
N GLU A 250 4.86 8.69 16.00
CA GLU A 250 4.53 9.32 17.28
C GLU A 250 3.01 9.35 17.53
N PRO A 251 2.49 9.22 18.76
CA PRO A 251 3.23 8.90 19.98
C PRO A 251 3.52 7.39 20.11
N PHE A 252 3.03 6.58 19.18
CA PHE A 252 3.11 5.12 19.24
C PHE A 252 4.48 4.54 18.86
N THR A 253 5.50 5.38 18.67
CA THR A 253 6.92 4.98 18.75
C THR A 253 7.23 4.45 20.15
N ASP A 254 6.53 4.92 21.18
CA ASP A 254 6.55 4.34 22.52
C ASP A 254 5.91 2.95 22.54
N ARG A 255 6.73 1.93 22.86
CA ARG A 255 6.28 0.54 23.00
C ARG A 255 5.22 0.39 24.08
N ALA A 256 5.23 1.21 25.14
CA ALA A 256 4.23 1.16 26.19
C ALA A 256 2.83 1.52 25.67
N LEU A 257 2.73 2.51 24.77
CA LEU A 257 1.46 2.84 24.12
C LEU A 257 1.00 1.74 23.16
N ARG A 258 1.92 1.09 22.44
CA ARG A 258 1.56 -0.09 21.63
C ARG A 258 1.07 -1.25 22.51
N ALA A 259 1.70 -1.47 23.67
CA ALA A 259 1.26 -2.47 24.64
C ALA A 259 -0.10 -2.14 25.25
N GLU A 260 -0.40 -0.86 25.54
CA GLU A 260 -1.73 -0.43 26.00
C GLU A 260 -2.79 -0.62 24.91
N LEU A 261 -2.48 -0.31 23.64
CA LEU A 261 -3.37 -0.60 22.51
C LEU A 261 -3.66 -2.11 22.41
N LEU A 262 -2.65 -2.95 22.57
CA LEU A 262 -2.80 -4.40 22.59
C LEU A 262 -3.71 -4.88 23.73
N ASP A 263 -3.46 -4.42 24.96
CA ASP A 263 -4.28 -4.78 26.12
C ASP A 263 -5.76 -4.42 25.91
N ARG A 264 -6.01 -3.20 25.40
CA ARG A 264 -7.36 -2.74 25.06
C ARG A 264 -8.03 -3.62 24.00
N LEU A 265 -7.30 -4.03 22.97
CA LEU A 265 -7.82 -4.92 21.93
C LEU A 265 -8.10 -6.34 22.46
N ASN A 266 -7.27 -6.85 23.37
CA ASN A 266 -7.47 -8.16 24.01
C ASN A 266 -8.62 -8.19 25.02
N ARG A 267 -9.21 -7.04 25.38
CA ARG A 267 -10.44 -7.00 26.17
C ARG A 267 -11.69 -7.37 25.37
N LEU A 268 -11.61 -7.35 24.03
CA LEU A 268 -12.71 -7.81 23.19
C LEU A 268 -12.86 -9.34 23.33
N ASP A 269 -14.09 -9.81 23.54
CA ASP A 269 -14.41 -11.22 23.63
C ASP A 269 -14.02 -11.94 22.34
N GLY A 270 -13.13 -12.93 22.46
CA GLY A 270 -12.61 -13.71 21.33
C GLY A 270 -11.33 -13.17 20.70
N VAL A 271 -10.71 -12.13 21.27
CA VAL A 271 -9.40 -11.61 20.85
C VAL A 271 -8.32 -12.05 21.83
N ASP A 272 -7.32 -12.76 21.32
CA ASP A 272 -6.13 -13.17 22.08
C ASP A 272 -4.88 -12.97 21.22
N ILE A 273 -4.33 -11.76 21.28
CA ILE A 273 -3.12 -11.37 20.57
C ILE A 273 -1.94 -11.42 21.56
N PRO A 274 -0.93 -12.28 21.34
CA PRO A 274 0.24 -12.34 22.20
C PRO A 274 1.07 -11.05 22.15
N GLU A 275 1.70 -10.67 23.27
CA GLU A 275 2.58 -9.49 23.34
C GLU A 275 3.75 -9.53 22.33
N GLY A 276 4.22 -10.73 21.98
CA GLY A 276 5.24 -10.91 20.93
C GLY A 276 4.82 -10.43 19.54
N LYS A 277 3.55 -10.01 19.34
CA LYS A 277 3.03 -9.45 18.08
C LYS A 277 3.11 -7.91 18.01
N LEU A 278 3.67 -7.24 19.02
CA LEU A 278 3.80 -5.77 19.07
C LEU A 278 4.68 -5.14 17.99
N GLU A 279 5.44 -5.94 17.24
CA GLU A 279 6.23 -5.49 16.09
C GLU A 279 5.72 -6.10 14.76
N LEU A 280 4.54 -6.73 14.81
CA LEU A 280 3.91 -7.43 13.69
C LEU A 280 2.54 -6.82 13.40
N ARG A 281 1.74 -7.54 12.60
CA ARG A 281 0.42 -7.09 12.16
C ARG A 281 -0.64 -8.18 12.39
N PRO A 282 -1.01 -8.44 13.65
CA PRO A 282 -2.01 -9.45 13.97
C PRO A 282 -3.38 -9.04 13.40
N ASN A 283 -4.21 -10.04 13.13
CA ASN A 283 -5.54 -9.86 12.54
C ASN A 283 -6.62 -10.32 13.52
N ILE A 284 -7.69 -9.54 13.61
CA ILE A 284 -8.91 -9.85 14.36
C ILE A 284 -10.05 -10.10 13.37
N ARG A 285 -10.97 -11.02 13.68
CA ARG A 285 -12.13 -11.33 12.85
C ARG A 285 -13.19 -10.23 12.95
N LEU A 286 -13.68 -9.73 11.82
CA LEU A 286 -14.74 -8.70 11.82
C LEU A 286 -16.07 -9.22 12.40
N SER A 287 -16.32 -10.52 12.30
CA SER A 287 -17.48 -11.17 12.90
C SER A 287 -17.54 -11.04 14.43
N LEU A 288 -16.43 -10.75 15.10
CA LEU A 288 -16.45 -10.47 16.55
C LEU A 288 -17.20 -9.16 16.88
N LEU A 289 -17.36 -8.26 15.91
CA LEU A 289 -18.09 -7.00 16.07
C LEU A 289 -19.61 -7.17 15.97
N GLU A 290 -20.13 -8.37 15.67
CA GLU A 290 -21.56 -8.63 15.81
C GLU A 290 -22.02 -8.43 17.26
N GLN A 291 -21.13 -8.74 18.22
CA GLN A 291 -21.36 -8.55 19.64
C GLN A 291 -21.38 -7.06 19.98
N GLY A 292 -22.44 -6.59 20.65
CA GLY A 292 -22.58 -5.20 21.07
C GLY A 292 -21.43 -4.75 21.98
N HIS A 293 -21.06 -5.58 22.95
CA HIS A 293 -19.98 -5.28 23.90
C HIS A 293 -18.62 -5.08 23.21
N ASN A 294 -18.27 -5.93 22.23
CA ASN A 294 -17.03 -5.77 21.47
C ASN A 294 -16.99 -4.47 20.66
N ARG A 295 -18.15 -4.01 20.14
CA ARG A 295 -18.24 -2.72 19.44
C ARG A 295 -18.01 -1.56 20.39
N GLU A 296 -18.57 -1.61 21.60
CA GLU A 296 -18.35 -0.59 22.63
C GLU A 296 -16.87 -0.52 23.03
N LEU A 297 -16.24 -1.67 23.33
CA LEU A 297 -14.81 -1.72 23.68
C LEU A 297 -13.91 -1.25 22.54
N LEU A 298 -14.23 -1.59 21.29
CA LEU A 298 -13.46 -1.11 20.15
C LEU A 298 -13.62 0.40 19.96
N ALA A 299 -14.84 0.93 20.10
CA ALA A 299 -15.11 2.36 20.05
C ALA A 299 -14.30 3.12 21.11
N GLU A 300 -14.31 2.66 22.36
CA GLU A 300 -13.48 3.22 23.45
C GLU A 300 -11.98 3.15 23.13
N THR A 301 -11.54 2.06 22.51
CA THR A 301 -10.13 1.88 22.11
C THR A 301 -9.73 2.86 21.01
N LEU A 302 -10.59 3.08 20.02
CA LEU A 302 -10.36 4.03 18.95
C LEU A 302 -10.38 5.49 19.45
N ALA A 303 -11.30 5.82 20.36
CA ALA A 303 -11.33 7.12 21.02
C ALA A 303 -10.04 7.37 21.81
N TRP A 304 -9.58 6.40 22.61
CA TRP A 304 -8.29 6.49 23.30
C TRP A 304 -7.12 6.68 22.33
N PHE A 305 -7.10 5.92 21.23
CA PHE A 305 -6.04 6.02 20.22
C PHE A 305 -5.97 7.43 19.64
N ARG A 306 -7.13 7.99 19.30
CA ARG A 306 -7.30 9.36 18.81
C ARG A 306 -6.81 10.37 19.84
N ASP A 307 -7.22 10.25 21.09
CA ASP A 307 -6.82 11.15 22.17
C ASP A 307 -5.30 11.13 22.40
N ARG A 308 -4.65 9.95 22.32
CA ARG A 308 -3.19 9.84 22.39
C ARG A 308 -2.52 10.59 21.25
N TRP A 309 -3.01 10.39 20.02
CA TRP A 309 -2.47 11.09 18.86
C TRP A 309 -2.64 12.61 18.95
N GLU A 310 -3.81 13.12 19.35
CA GLU A 310 -4.05 14.56 19.49
C GLU A 310 -3.12 15.20 20.55
N ASN A 311 -2.88 14.50 21.65
CA ASN A 311 -2.04 15.00 22.76
C ASN A 311 -0.52 14.82 22.54
N ARG A 312 -0.08 14.34 21.37
CA ARG A 312 1.36 14.07 21.09
C ARG A 312 2.29 15.28 21.21
N ASN A 313 1.75 16.49 21.06
CA ASN A 313 2.51 17.75 21.15
C ASN A 313 2.30 18.49 22.49
N ALA A 314 1.57 17.89 23.45
CA ALA A 314 1.23 18.53 24.72
C ALA A 314 2.29 18.31 25.82
N SER A 315 3.54 18.02 25.45
CA SER A 315 4.67 17.81 26.37
C SER A 315 5.88 18.64 25.98
#